data_AF-M8BFR6-F1
#
_entry.id   AF-M8BFR6-F1
#
_cell.length_a   1.000
_cell.length_b   1.000
_cell.length_c   1.000
_cell.angle_alpha   90.00
_cell.angle_beta   90.00
_cell.angle_gamma   90.00
#
_symmetry.space_group_name_H-M   'P 1'
#
loop_
_entity.id
_entity.type
_entity.pdbx_description
1 polymer ?
#
loop_
_entity_poly.entity_id
_entity_poly.type
_entity_poly.pdbx_seq_one_letter_code
_entity_poly.pdbx_strand_id
1 'polypeptide(L)'
;MTFGGSSTYSTGKLVRDRLAIGQYAKGYSFPSFLFGCNLDTEYNQYEAGILGFADEPFSFFEQVGPLVGYKAFSYCFPSDKRKAGYLSIGNYSRVSSATYTPLFLAFRRSTYFMRDSGLTSATSSLVQVA
;
A
#
# COMPACT_ATOMS: atom_id res chain seq x y z
N MET A 1 -14.96 7.22 -3.13
CA MET A 1 -13.71 6.57 -2.68
C MET A 1 -14.09 5.46 -1.72
N THR A 2 -13.44 4.30 -1.75
CA THR A 2 -13.78 3.17 -0.85
C THR A 2 -12.91 3.22 0.39
N PHE A 3 -13.51 3.13 1.59
CA PHE A 3 -12.84 3.17 2.88
C PHE A 3 -13.32 2.01 3.76
N GLY A 4 -12.39 1.29 4.41
CA GLY A 4 -12.70 0.23 5.37
C GLY A 4 -13.06 -1.12 4.73
N GLY A 5 -13.03 -2.20 5.53
CA GLY A 5 -13.30 -3.58 5.10
C GLY A 5 -14.76 -3.88 4.72
N SER A 6 -15.64 -2.88 4.82
CA SER A 6 -16.97 -2.87 4.22
C SER A 6 -16.92 -2.15 2.88
N SER A 7 -17.82 -2.48 1.94
CA SER A 7 -18.00 -1.79 0.64
C SER A 7 -18.59 -0.38 0.81
N THR A 8 -18.12 0.35 1.81
CA THR A 8 -18.51 1.72 2.13
C THR A 8 -17.76 2.69 1.24
N TYR A 9 -18.51 3.47 0.47
CA TYR A 9 -18.00 4.54 -0.36
C TYR A 9 -18.66 5.86 0.02
N SER A 10 -17.91 6.95 -0.12
CA SER A 10 -18.45 8.31 -0.05
C SER A 10 -18.15 9.07 -1.33
N THR A 11 -18.86 10.18 -1.50
CA THR A 11 -18.53 11.20 -2.49
C THR A 11 -17.40 12.07 -1.98
N GLY A 12 -16.53 12.50 -2.87
CA GLY A 12 -15.40 13.35 -2.52
C GLY A 12 -15.02 14.24 -3.69
N LYS A 13 -14.16 15.22 -3.41
CA LYS A 13 -13.59 16.10 -4.44
C LYS A 13 -12.23 15.58 -4.85
N LEU A 14 -11.96 15.57 -6.15
CA LEU A 14 -10.64 15.25 -6.68
C LEU A 14 -9.76 16.49 -6.63
N VAL A 15 -8.59 16.38 -6.00
CA VAL A 15 -7.67 17.51 -5.77
C VAL A 15 -6.25 17.11 -6.15
N ARG A 16 -5.45 18.09 -6.58
CA ARG A 16 -4.00 17.95 -6.76
C ARG A 16 -3.30 18.85 -5.77
N ASP A 17 -2.32 18.29 -5.08
CA ASP A 17 -1.43 19.06 -4.20
C ASP A 17 -0.04 18.41 -4.13
N ARG A 18 0.89 19.05 -3.44
CA ARG A 18 2.23 18.53 -3.21
C ARG A 18 2.21 17.45 -2.13
N LEU A 19 2.58 16.23 -2.49
CA LEU A 19 2.92 15.17 -1.53
C LEU A 19 4.43 15.16 -1.30
N ALA A 20 4.87 15.11 -0.05
CA ALA A 20 6.27 14.95 0.32
C ALA A 20 6.45 13.70 1.19
N ILE A 21 7.42 12.85 0.87
CA ILE A 21 7.62 11.55 1.52
C ILE A 21 9.10 11.36 1.86
N GLY A 22 9.37 10.89 3.07
CA GLY A 22 10.72 10.70 3.60
C GLY A 22 10.99 11.60 4.79
N GLN A 23 12.04 11.29 5.55
CA GLN A 23 12.45 12.07 6.71
C GLN A 23 13.60 13.02 6.37
N TYR A 24 13.62 14.19 7.01
CA TYR A 24 14.78 15.10 7.10
C TYR A 24 15.50 15.38 5.77
N ALA A 25 14.79 15.97 4.81
CA ALA A 25 15.31 16.43 3.51
C ALA A 25 15.89 15.35 2.56
N LYS A 26 15.80 14.06 2.92
CA LYS A 26 16.17 12.92 2.06
C LYS A 26 14.94 12.16 1.63
N GLY A 27 14.14 12.79 0.77
CA GLY A 27 12.84 12.28 0.36
C GLY A 27 12.47 12.65 -1.06
N TYR A 28 11.25 12.28 -1.44
CA TYR A 28 10.67 12.61 -2.72
C TYR A 28 9.55 13.64 -2.54
N SER A 29 9.47 14.58 -3.48
CA SER A 29 8.43 15.61 -3.52
C SER A 29 7.68 15.50 -4.85
N PHE A 30 6.37 15.33 -4.77
CA PHE A 30 5.46 15.13 -5.89
C PHE A 30 4.54 16.35 -5.98
N PRO A 31 4.83 17.35 -6.84
CA PRO A 31 4.14 18.65 -6.82
C PRO A 31 2.68 18.61 -7.28
N SER A 32 2.25 17.52 -7.91
CA SER A 32 0.91 17.39 -8.49
C SER A 32 0.31 16.01 -8.20
N PHE A 33 0.43 15.57 -6.96
CA PHE A 33 -0.14 14.30 -6.51
C PHE A 33 -1.66 14.41 -6.48
N LEU A 34 -2.33 13.51 -7.21
CA LEU A 34 -3.77 13.46 -7.32
C LEU A 34 -4.34 12.58 -6.21
N PHE A 35 -5.23 13.12 -5.39
CA PHE A 35 -5.92 12.39 -4.33
C PHE A 35 -7.34 12.91 -4.17
N GLY A 36 -8.19 12.14 -3.50
CA GLY A 36 -9.54 12.58 -3.19
C GLY A 36 -9.68 13.09 -1.76
N CYS A 37 -10.35 14.22 -1.61
CA CYS A 37 -10.80 14.75 -0.33
C CYS A 37 -12.19 14.18 -0.02
N ASN A 38 -12.28 13.39 1.04
CA ASN A 38 -13.55 12.91 1.57
C ASN A 38 -14.24 14.05 2.34
N LEU A 39 -15.55 14.21 2.17
CA LEU A 39 -16.33 15.25 2.84
C LEU A 39 -17.14 14.72 4.03
N ASP A 40 -17.31 13.40 4.11
CA ASP A 40 -18.30 12.78 4.99
C ASP A 40 -17.68 11.84 6.03
N THR A 41 -16.35 11.81 6.14
CA THR A 41 -15.65 10.94 7.10
C THR A 41 -14.66 11.73 7.91
N GLU A 42 -14.90 11.77 9.20
CA GLU A 42 -13.96 12.27 10.18
C GLU A 42 -12.99 11.15 10.55
N TYR A 43 -11.71 11.40 10.32
CA TYR A 43 -10.64 10.55 10.83
C TYR A 43 -10.37 10.91 12.29
N ASN A 44 -9.78 9.98 13.04
CA ASN A 44 -9.37 10.28 14.41
C ASN A 44 -8.24 11.32 14.42
N GLN A 45 -7.93 11.88 15.60
CA GLN A 45 -6.94 12.95 15.77
C GLN A 45 -5.52 12.66 15.22
N TYR A 46 -5.18 11.40 14.92
CA TYR A 46 -3.86 10.99 14.41
C TYR A 46 -3.90 10.48 12.96
N GLU A 47 -5.07 10.47 12.34
CA GLU A 47 -5.30 9.97 10.99
C GLU A 47 -5.89 11.09 10.12
N ALA A 48 -5.58 11.07 8.83
CA ALA A 48 -6.08 12.07 7.88
C ALA A 48 -6.60 11.45 6.58
N GLY A 49 -6.50 10.14 6.41
CA GLY A 49 -6.72 9.51 5.12
C GLY A 49 -6.34 8.03 5.07
N ILE A 50 -6.60 7.43 3.89
CA ILE A 50 -6.02 6.15 3.46
C ILE A 50 -5.10 6.40 2.28
N LEU A 51 -3.97 5.70 2.26
CA LEU A 51 -3.09 5.60 1.10
C LEU A 51 -3.30 4.26 0.39
N GLY A 52 -3.80 4.30 -0.85
CA GLY A 52 -4.14 3.10 -1.62
C GLY A 52 -2.99 2.58 -2.48
N PHE A 53 -2.65 1.29 -2.34
CA PHE A 53 -1.52 0.63 -3.04
C PHE A 53 -1.96 -0.27 -4.21
N ALA A 54 -3.19 -0.08 -4.68
CA ALA A 54 -3.80 -0.84 -5.77
C ALA A 54 -3.06 -0.63 -7.11
N ASP A 55 -3.33 -1.49 -8.08
CA ASP A 55 -2.92 -1.34 -9.47
C ASP A 55 -3.96 -0.52 -10.25
N GLU A 56 -4.06 0.77 -9.93
CA GLU A 56 -4.97 1.73 -10.58
C GLU A 56 -4.20 2.99 -10.96
N PRO A 57 -4.53 3.67 -12.08
CA PRO A 57 -3.79 4.84 -12.56
C PRO A 57 -3.60 5.97 -11.54
N PHE A 58 -4.53 6.11 -10.60
CA PHE A 58 -4.49 7.14 -9.54
C PHE A 58 -4.06 6.58 -8.18
N SER A 59 -3.61 5.33 -8.12
CA SER A 59 -3.05 4.77 -6.90
C SER A 59 -1.75 5.45 -6.54
N PHE A 60 -1.34 5.28 -5.29
CA PHE A 60 -0.10 5.86 -4.79
C PHE A 60 1.12 5.46 -5.64
N PHE A 61 1.28 4.16 -5.92
CA PHE A 61 2.46 3.66 -6.61
C PHE A 61 2.47 3.94 -8.11
N GLU A 62 1.30 4.04 -8.76
CA GLU A 62 1.25 4.45 -10.16
C GLU A 62 1.69 5.90 -10.35
N GLN A 63 1.35 6.78 -9.40
CA GLN A 63 1.76 8.18 -9.46
C GLN A 63 3.21 8.40 -9.02
N VAL A 64 3.69 7.64 -8.03
CA VAL A 64 5.01 7.83 -7.42
C VAL A 64 6.11 7.05 -8.14
N GLY A 65 5.79 5.87 -8.68
CA GLY A 65 6.70 4.93 -9.33
C GLY A 65 7.67 5.55 -10.33
N PRO A 66 7.20 6.39 -11.28
CA PRO A 66 8.07 7.01 -12.28
C PRO A 66 9.16 7.91 -11.69
N LEU A 67 8.89 8.58 -10.56
CA LEU A 67 9.83 9.51 -9.92
C LEU A 67 10.84 8.78 -9.02
N VAL A 68 10.43 7.66 -8.41
CA VAL A 68 11.33 6.82 -7.61
C VAL A 68 12.18 5.86 -8.47
N GLY A 69 11.84 5.73 -9.77
CA GLY A 69 12.55 4.91 -10.74
C GLY A 69 12.37 3.40 -10.56
N TYR A 70 11.63 2.97 -9.54
CA TYR A 70 11.40 1.57 -9.23
C TYR A 70 10.11 1.39 -8.42
N LYS A 71 9.12 0.68 -8.98
CA LYS A 71 7.83 0.42 -8.33
C LYS A 71 7.93 -0.77 -7.36
N ALA A 72 8.55 -0.52 -6.20
CA ALA A 72 8.54 -1.48 -5.10
C ALA A 72 8.50 -0.77 -3.75
N PHE A 73 8.09 -1.51 -2.75
CA PHE A 73 8.08 -1.06 -1.37
C PHE A 73 8.32 -2.24 -0.42
N SER A 74 8.78 -1.92 0.77
CA SER A 74 8.73 -2.83 1.91
C SER A 74 8.16 -2.10 3.11
N TYR A 75 7.43 -2.81 3.95
CA TYR A 75 6.88 -2.28 5.18
C TYR A 75 7.38 -3.09 6.36
N CYS A 76 7.68 -2.40 7.45
CA CYS A 76 7.97 -3.01 8.73
C CYS A 76 6.87 -2.59 9.70
N PHE A 77 5.97 -3.52 10.01
CA PHE A 77 4.99 -3.30 11.07
C PHE A 77 5.66 -3.51 12.43
N PRO A 78 5.54 -2.54 13.35
CA PRO A 78 6.13 -2.69 14.67
C PRO A 78 5.31 -3.68 15.49
N SER A 79 5.96 -4.70 16.06
CA SER A 79 5.29 -5.67 16.96
C SER A 79 4.80 -5.02 18.26
N ASP A 80 5.48 -3.95 18.70
CA ASP A 80 5.07 -3.10 19.81
C ASP A 80 4.45 -1.83 19.25
N LYS A 81 3.17 -1.57 19.56
CA LYS A 81 2.43 -0.39 19.10
C LYS A 81 3.04 0.95 19.54
N ARG A 82 3.96 0.93 20.52
CA ARG A 82 4.68 2.13 20.98
C ARG A 82 5.91 2.44 20.15
N LYS A 83 6.36 1.52 19.29
CA LYS A 83 7.53 1.70 18.40
C LYS A 83 7.08 2.13 17.02
N ALA A 84 7.92 2.92 16.35
CA ALA A 84 7.72 3.27 14.96
C ALA A 84 8.10 2.10 14.04
N GLY A 85 7.23 1.78 13.10
CA GLY A 85 7.58 1.02 11.90
C GLY A 85 8.17 1.92 10.83
N TYR A 86 8.27 1.39 9.61
CA TYR A 86 8.60 2.20 8.44
C TYR A 86 7.97 1.63 7.17
N LEU A 87 7.79 2.52 6.20
CA LEU A 87 7.54 2.19 4.81
C LEU A 87 8.76 2.65 4.01
N SER A 88 9.42 1.72 3.31
CA SER A 88 10.46 2.06 2.34
C SER A 88 9.88 1.98 0.93
N ILE A 89 10.26 2.93 0.08
CA ILE A 89 9.75 3.06 -1.28
C ILE A 89 10.94 3.19 -2.23
N GLY A 90 10.87 2.50 -3.36
CA GLY A 90 11.87 2.56 -4.40
C GLY A 90 12.79 1.34 -4.39
N ASN A 91 14.00 1.53 -4.88
CA ASN A 91 14.96 0.46 -5.04
C ASN A 91 15.32 -0.16 -3.67
N TYR A 92 15.38 -1.49 -3.63
CA TYR A 92 15.75 -2.24 -2.44
C TYR A 92 16.94 -3.16 -2.73
N SER A 93 17.86 -3.25 -1.79
CA SER A 93 18.92 -4.25 -1.84
C SER A 93 18.30 -5.62 -1.60
N ARG A 94 18.49 -6.55 -2.54
CA ARG A 94 18.09 -7.94 -2.33
C ARG A 94 18.86 -8.50 -1.14
N VAL A 95 18.14 -8.81 -0.07
CA VAL A 95 18.69 -9.49 1.11
C VAL A 95 18.65 -10.99 0.86
N SER A 96 19.76 -11.68 1.13
CA SER A 96 19.89 -13.14 0.93
C SER A 96 18.97 -13.95 1.85
N SER A 97 18.54 -13.37 2.97
CA SER A 97 17.61 -13.98 3.93
C SER A 97 16.13 -13.83 3.56
N ALA A 98 15.79 -13.07 2.51
CA ALA A 98 14.41 -12.88 2.10
C ALA A 98 13.95 -14.02 1.17
N THR A 99 12.77 -14.58 1.46
CA THR A 99 12.07 -15.51 0.56
C THR A 99 11.04 -14.75 -0.26
N TYR A 100 10.92 -15.09 -1.54
CA TYR A 100 10.03 -14.41 -2.48
C TYR A 100 8.95 -15.37 -2.97
N THR A 101 7.71 -14.88 -3.09
CA THR A 101 6.60 -15.59 -3.74
C THR A 101 6.08 -14.77 -4.92
N PRO A 102 5.65 -15.38 -6.03
CA PRO A 102 5.05 -14.66 -7.14
C PRO A 102 3.80 -13.87 -6.71
N LEU A 103 3.78 -12.59 -7.07
CA LEU A 103 2.59 -11.73 -7.01
C LEU A 103 1.93 -11.67 -8.38
N PHE A 104 0.60 -11.65 -8.40
CA PHE A 104 -0.19 -11.49 -9.62
C PHE A 104 -1.43 -10.63 -9.36
N LEU A 105 -2.00 -10.04 -10.41
CA LEU A 105 -3.22 -9.26 -10.32
C LEU A 105 -4.43 -10.18 -10.40
N ALA A 106 -5.42 -9.95 -9.54
CA ALA A 106 -6.69 -10.65 -9.68
C ALA A 106 -7.43 -10.21 -10.95
N PHE A 107 -8.14 -11.16 -11.57
CA PHE A 107 -8.94 -10.88 -12.75
C PHE A 107 -10.00 -9.80 -12.44
N ARG A 108 -10.00 -8.72 -13.23
CA ARG A 108 -10.92 -7.56 -13.09
C ARG A 108 -10.88 -6.87 -11.71
N ARG A 109 -9.78 -6.99 -10.97
CA ARG A 109 -9.56 -6.28 -9.70
C ARG A 109 -8.16 -5.68 -9.70
N SER A 110 -8.02 -4.48 -9.16
CA SER A 110 -6.73 -3.79 -9.01
C SER A 110 -5.99 -4.18 -7.73
N THR A 111 -6.16 -5.42 -7.29
CA THR A 111 -5.57 -5.95 -6.05
C THR A 111 -4.54 -7.02 -6.39
N TYR A 112 -3.39 -6.96 -5.74
CA TYR A 112 -2.35 -7.98 -5.84
C TYR A 112 -2.65 -9.18 -4.94
N PHE A 113 -2.46 -10.37 -5.48
CA PHE A 113 -2.58 -11.65 -4.79
C PHE A 113 -1.23 -12.36 -4.83
N MET A 114 -0.98 -13.18 -3.81
CA MET A 114 0.16 -14.08 -3.77
C MET A 114 -0.27 -15.48 -4.18
N ARG A 115 0.61 -16.19 -4.88
CA ARG A 115 0.37 -17.61 -5.16
C ARG A 115 0.65 -18.43 -3.91
N ASP A 116 -0.36 -19.13 -3.42
CA ASP A 116 -0.23 -20.16 -2.39
C ASP A 116 0.08 -21.52 -3.03
N SER A 117 0.99 -22.28 -2.41
CA SER A 117 1.33 -23.67 -2.78
C SER A 117 0.66 -24.71 -1.88
N GLY A 118 -0.15 -24.26 -0.91
CA GLY A 118 -0.93 -25.09 0.00
C GLY A 118 -0.51 -24.91 1.45
N LEU A 119 -1.48 -24.89 2.37
CA LEU A 119 -1.24 -24.88 3.81
C LEU A 119 -1.15 -26.30 4.37
N THR A 120 -0.08 -26.60 5.11
CA THR A 120 0.05 -27.83 5.89
C THR A 120 -0.20 -27.53 7.37
N SER A 121 -1.20 -28.18 7.97
CA SER A 121 -1.36 -28.23 9.42
C SER A 121 -0.71 -29.49 9.97
N ALA A 122 -0.20 -29.43 11.21
CA ALA A 122 0.41 -30.56 11.90
C ALA A 122 -0.52 -31.80 12.03
N THR A 123 -1.82 -31.64 11.80
CA THR A 123 -2.82 -32.71 11.94
C THR A 123 -3.52 -33.14 10.64
N SER A 124 -3.36 -32.44 9.51
CA SER A 124 -3.85 -32.85 8.18
C SER A 124 -3.41 -31.87 7.07
N SER A 125 -3.21 -32.40 5.87
CA SER A 125 -2.79 -31.66 4.67
C SER A 125 -3.93 -30.85 4.02
N LEU A 126 -3.60 -29.62 3.61
CA LEU A 126 -4.30 -28.73 2.67
C LEU A 126 -5.58 -28.05 3.19
N VAL A 127 -5.39 -26.86 3.76
CA VAL A 127 -6.40 -25.78 3.69
C VAL A 127 -6.06 -24.94 2.45
N GLN A 128 -6.90 -25.00 1.42
CA GLN A 128 -6.77 -24.12 0.26
C GLN A 128 -7.36 -22.76 0.61
N VAL A 129 -6.53 -21.71 0.65
CA VAL A 129 -7.02 -20.34 0.78
C VAL A 129 -7.36 -19.84 -0.62
N ALA A 130 -8.66 -19.66 -0.88
CA ALA A 130 -9.18 -19.08 -2.11
C ALA A 130 -9.07 -17.55 -2.11
#